data_AF-A0A536ISH0-F1
#
_entry.id   AF-A0A536ISH0-F1
#
_cell.length_a   1.000
_cell.length_b   1.000
_cell.length_c   1.000
_cell.angle_alpha   90.00
_cell.angle_beta   90.00
_cell.angle_gamma   90.00
#
_symmetry.space_group_name_H-M   'P 1'
#
loop_
_entity.id
_entity.type
_entity.pdbx_description
1 polymer ?
#
loop_
_entity_poly.entity_id
_entity_poly.type
_entity_poly.pdbx_seq_one_letter_code
_entity_poly.pdbx_strand_id
1 'polypeptide(L)'
;MQYTRSERVAQGALVVVALVFAIVVAGVIFRGGGGAPGAAVPTAAPTVKPPDVKIAHDPCYAQAARFLNAGWESSAKVDRAAVTLIPDPGFACAAQVASGGLKGSFGCAGLLRGATEYVATLALTTIDGTFKIDHKFTTMADKLTGVQWFTEFENPSGDPLACAAASCRIVQFFTAGKDPMTAEAILALGRQFNKSADPGLDPVGIATVIKR
;
A
#
# COMPACT_ATOMS: atom_id res chain seq x y z
N MET A 1 28.76 23.15 -30.31
CA MET A 1 28.46 23.37 -28.88
C MET A 1 29.69 22.99 -28.08
N GLN A 2 30.31 23.95 -27.36
CA GLN A 2 31.49 23.67 -26.54
C GLN A 2 31.04 23.30 -25.12
N TYR A 3 31.34 22.07 -24.69
CA TYR A 3 31.06 21.59 -23.33
C TYR A 3 31.70 22.48 -22.27
N THR A 4 30.92 22.82 -21.25
CA THR A 4 31.33 23.65 -20.12
C THR A 4 32.36 22.91 -19.24
N ARG A 5 33.22 23.65 -18.51
CA ARG A 5 34.29 23.05 -17.69
C ARG A 5 33.76 22.07 -16.63
N SER A 6 32.53 22.25 -16.14
CA SER A 6 31.86 21.34 -15.20
C SER A 6 31.47 19.99 -15.81
N GLU A 7 31.02 19.96 -17.07
CA GLU A 7 30.70 18.71 -17.77
C GLU A 7 31.95 17.86 -18.06
N ARG A 8 33.10 18.49 -18.30
CA ARG A 8 34.37 17.78 -18.51
C ARG A 8 34.89 17.13 -17.22
N VAL A 9 34.62 17.73 -16.06
CA VAL A 9 34.98 17.16 -14.75
C VAL A 9 34.08 15.97 -14.40
N ALA A 10 32.78 16.06 -14.70
CA ALA A 10 31.84 14.95 -14.51
C ALA A 10 32.16 13.75 -15.42
N GLN A 11 32.55 13.99 -16.68
CA GLN A 11 33.02 12.93 -17.57
C GLN A 11 34.36 12.34 -17.12
N GLY A 12 35.29 13.18 -16.62
CA GLY A 12 36.57 12.72 -16.07
C GLY A 12 36.41 11.78 -14.87
N ALA A 13 35.49 12.10 -13.96
CA ALA A 13 35.19 11.26 -12.79
C ALA A 13 34.59 9.90 -13.19
N LEU A 14 33.70 9.88 -14.18
CA LEU A 14 33.08 8.65 -14.69
C LEU A 14 34.09 7.70 -15.35
N VAL A 15 35.03 8.24 -16.13
CA VAL A 15 36.08 7.44 -16.77
C VAL A 15 37.03 6.83 -15.74
N VAL A 16 37.39 7.56 -14.68
CA VAL A 16 38.26 7.04 -13.61
C VAL A 16 37.56 5.91 -12.84
N VAL A 17 36.27 6.04 -12.51
CA VAL A 17 35.51 4.98 -11.84
C VAL A 17 35.40 3.74 -12.72
N ALA A 18 35.15 3.90 -14.02
CA ALA A 18 35.10 2.79 -14.96
C ALA A 18 36.46 2.08 -15.11
N LEU A 19 37.56 2.83 -15.11
CA LEU A 19 38.91 2.27 -15.22
C LEU A 19 39.31 1.48 -13.96
N VAL A 20 38.96 1.98 -12.77
CA VAL A 20 39.19 1.26 -11.50
C VAL A 20 38.37 -0.03 -11.47
N PHE A 21 37.11 0.01 -11.92
CA PHE A 21 36.27 -1.18 -11.99
C PHE A 21 36.84 -2.22 -12.98
N ALA A 22 37.31 -1.78 -14.15
CA ALA A 22 37.92 -2.66 -15.14
C ALA A 22 39.25 -3.27 -14.64
N ILE A 23 40.09 -2.54 -13.92
CA ILE A 23 41.34 -3.04 -13.36
C ILE A 23 41.08 -4.04 -12.22
N VAL A 24 40.09 -3.78 -11.36
CA VAL A 24 39.71 -4.71 -10.29
C VAL A 24 39.13 -6.00 -10.86
N VAL A 25 38.25 -5.91 -11.87
CA VAL A 25 37.66 -7.09 -12.53
C VAL A 25 38.71 -7.86 -13.34
N ALA A 26 39.58 -7.19 -14.10
CA ALA A 26 40.67 -7.84 -14.83
C ALA A 26 41.71 -8.45 -13.86
N GLY A 27 41.98 -7.80 -12.73
CA GLY A 27 42.84 -8.34 -11.67
C GLY A 27 42.27 -9.57 -10.97
N VAL A 28 40.94 -9.73 -10.92
CA VAL A 28 40.27 -10.95 -10.44
C VAL A 28 40.30 -12.05 -11.51
N ILE A 29 40.19 -11.70 -12.79
CA ILE A 29 40.13 -12.66 -13.90
C ILE A 29 41.52 -13.19 -14.28
N PHE A 30 42.57 -12.36 -14.29
CA PHE A 30 43.90 -12.75 -14.80
C PHE A 30 44.90 -13.21 -13.72
N ARG A 31 44.56 -13.16 -12.43
CA ARG A 31 45.45 -13.64 -11.34
C ARG A 31 45.22 -15.11 -10.95
N GLY A 32 44.30 -15.80 -11.63
CA GLY A 32 44.01 -17.24 -11.46
C GLY A 32 44.67 -18.11 -12.52
N GLY A 33 46.00 -18.06 -12.63
CA GLY A 33 46.76 -18.99 -13.47
C GLY A 33 47.23 -20.22 -12.69
N GLY A 34 46.70 -21.40 -13.03
CA GLY A 34 47.34 -22.70 -12.81
C GLY A 34 46.83 -23.53 -11.62
N GLY A 35 45.84 -24.38 -11.85
CA GLY A 35 45.46 -25.45 -10.93
C GLY A 35 44.37 -26.35 -11.50
N ALA A 36 44.61 -27.65 -11.53
CA ALA A 36 43.78 -28.76 -12.05
C ALA A 36 42.28 -28.70 -11.69
N PRO A 37 41.39 -29.44 -12.40
CA PRO A 37 39.95 -29.40 -12.16
C PRO A 37 39.61 -30.03 -10.79
N GLY A 38 39.57 -29.19 -9.77
CA GLY A 38 39.04 -29.50 -8.45
C GLY A 38 37.52 -29.47 -8.48
N ALA A 39 36.91 -30.50 -7.92
CA ALA A 39 35.47 -30.69 -7.79
C ALA A 39 34.74 -29.41 -7.38
N ALA A 40 33.56 -29.19 -7.96
CA ALA A 40 32.64 -28.13 -7.57
C ALA A 40 32.40 -28.20 -6.06
N VAL A 41 32.94 -27.24 -5.32
CA VAL A 41 32.63 -27.07 -3.90
C VAL A 41 31.15 -26.71 -3.82
N PRO A 42 30.30 -27.51 -3.15
CA PRO A 42 28.91 -27.18 -3.01
C PRO A 42 28.82 -25.85 -2.27
N THR A 43 28.20 -24.84 -2.89
CA THR A 43 27.85 -23.59 -2.23
C THR A 43 26.98 -23.95 -1.03
N ALA A 44 27.51 -23.77 0.18
CA ALA A 44 26.81 -24.10 1.41
C ALA A 44 25.43 -23.43 1.41
N ALA A 45 24.39 -24.23 1.65
CA ALA A 45 23.07 -23.69 1.96
C ALA A 45 23.19 -22.75 3.16
N PRO A 46 22.48 -21.61 3.20
CA PRO A 46 22.55 -20.70 4.34
C PRO A 46 22.17 -21.46 5.60
N THR A 47 23.13 -21.62 6.52
CA THR A 47 23.00 -22.40 7.76
C THR A 47 22.13 -21.69 8.80
N VAL A 48 21.76 -20.43 8.55
CA VAL A 48 20.99 -19.60 9.46
C VAL A 48 19.53 -19.56 9.03
N LYS A 49 18.64 -20.00 9.94
CA LYS A 49 17.20 -19.92 9.74
C LYS A 49 16.79 -18.44 9.63
N PRO A 50 16.03 -18.04 8.60
CA PRO A 50 15.49 -16.68 8.51
C PRO A 50 14.57 -16.37 9.69
N PRO A 51 14.48 -15.09 10.12
CA PRO A 51 13.55 -14.69 11.16
C PRO A 51 12.10 -14.94 10.72
N ASP A 52 11.26 -15.28 11.68
CA ASP A 52 9.82 -15.38 11.47
C ASP A 52 9.26 -13.95 11.46
N VAL A 53 8.69 -13.53 10.32
CA VAL A 53 8.21 -12.16 10.11
C VAL A 53 6.70 -12.16 9.90
N LYS A 54 5.99 -11.34 10.68
CA LYS A 54 4.57 -11.07 10.49
C LYS A 54 4.40 -9.69 9.91
N ILE A 55 3.57 -9.57 8.87
CA ILE A 55 3.23 -8.29 8.25
C ILE A 55 1.76 -8.04 8.49
N ALA A 56 1.45 -6.89 9.08
CA ALA A 56 0.10 -6.42 9.33
C ALA A 56 -0.17 -5.20 8.45
N HIS A 57 -1.15 -5.31 7.56
CA HIS A 57 -1.60 -4.19 6.76
C HIS A 57 -2.66 -3.38 7.50
N ASP A 58 -2.71 -2.08 7.22
CA ASP A 58 -3.87 -1.27 7.60
C ASP A 58 -5.16 -1.89 6.99
N PRO A 59 -6.31 -1.74 7.67
CA PRO A 59 -7.54 -2.37 7.24
C PRO A 59 -7.97 -1.91 5.84
N CYS A 60 -8.87 -2.67 5.20
CA CYS A 60 -9.24 -2.54 3.78
C CYS A 60 -9.53 -1.10 3.28
N TYR A 61 -9.95 -0.17 4.15
CA TYR A 61 -10.18 1.23 3.79
C TYR A 61 -8.89 1.98 3.36
N ALA A 62 -7.72 1.64 3.91
CA ALA A 62 -6.45 2.28 3.53
C ALA A 62 -5.93 1.74 2.18
N GLN A 63 -6.13 0.44 1.91
CA GLN A 63 -5.77 -0.21 0.65
C GLN A 63 -6.66 0.24 -0.52
N ALA A 64 -7.93 0.54 -0.24
CA ALA A 64 -8.85 1.19 -1.18
C ALA A 64 -8.35 2.56 -1.63
N ALA A 65 -7.63 3.29 -0.76
CA ALA A 65 -7.11 4.63 -1.05
C ALA A 65 -5.82 4.63 -1.91
N ARG A 66 -5.40 3.49 -2.48
CA ARG A 66 -4.15 3.37 -3.27
C ARG A 66 -2.89 3.64 -2.44
N PHE A 67 -2.99 3.56 -1.11
CA PHE A 67 -1.89 3.87 -0.21
C PHE A 67 -1.29 2.59 0.37
N LEU A 68 0.04 2.52 0.40
CA LEU A 68 0.77 1.43 1.05
C LEU A 68 1.30 1.92 2.39
N ASN A 69 0.76 1.33 3.46
CA ASN A 69 1.30 1.41 4.81
C ASN A 69 1.04 0.08 5.51
N ALA A 70 2.09 -0.50 6.07
CA ALA A 70 2.03 -1.77 6.77
C ALA A 70 3.02 -1.80 7.93
N GLY A 71 2.61 -2.41 9.04
CA GLY A 71 3.47 -2.78 10.15
C GLY A 71 4.13 -4.14 9.91
N TRP A 72 5.30 -4.35 10.49
CA TRP A 72 5.94 -5.66 10.53
C TRP A 72 6.49 -5.95 11.93
N GLU A 73 6.54 -7.23 12.26
CA GLU A 73 7.12 -7.78 13.49
C GLU A 73 8.06 -8.93 13.12
N SER A 74 9.19 -9.03 13.81
CA SER A 74 10.26 -10.01 13.56
C SER A 74 10.61 -10.76 14.84
N SER A 75 10.86 -12.07 14.73
CA SER A 75 11.36 -12.88 15.85
C SER A 75 12.84 -12.61 16.18
N ALA A 76 13.58 -11.95 15.30
CA ALA A 76 14.95 -11.52 15.52
C ALA A 76 15.09 -10.00 15.48
N LYS A 77 16.09 -9.47 16.17
CA LYS A 77 16.40 -8.03 16.18
C LYS A 77 16.90 -7.59 14.80
N VAL A 78 16.23 -6.58 14.26
CA VAL A 78 16.54 -5.94 12.99
C VAL A 78 17.24 -4.61 13.25
N ASP A 79 18.36 -4.40 12.56
CA ASP A 79 19.14 -3.16 12.63
C ASP A 79 18.80 -2.19 11.49
N ARG A 80 18.38 -2.73 10.35
CA ARG A 80 17.98 -1.95 9.17
C ARG A 80 16.88 -2.65 8.40
N ALA A 81 15.92 -1.88 7.90
CA ALA A 81 14.90 -2.34 6.98
C ALA A 81 14.93 -1.51 5.69
N ALA A 82 14.64 -2.15 4.56
CA ALA A 82 14.39 -1.49 3.29
C ALA A 82 13.21 -2.18 2.59
N VAL A 83 12.48 -1.44 1.76
CA VAL A 83 11.38 -2.00 0.97
C VAL A 83 11.55 -1.63 -0.49
N THR A 84 11.31 -2.60 -1.37
CA THR A 84 11.13 -2.37 -2.80
C THR A 84 9.77 -2.87 -3.24
N LEU A 85 9.21 -2.26 -4.29
CA LEU A 85 7.88 -2.58 -4.75
C LEU A 85 7.91 -2.94 -6.24
N ILE A 86 7.23 -4.02 -6.61
CA ILE A 86 7.04 -4.45 -7.99
C ILE A 86 5.54 -4.52 -8.28
N PRO A 87 5.03 -3.90 -9.35
CA PRO A 87 5.77 -3.03 -10.28
C PRO A 87 6.26 -1.74 -9.60
N ASP A 88 7.30 -1.12 -10.16
CA ASP A 88 7.85 0.13 -9.63
C ASP A 88 6.76 1.22 -9.61
N PRO A 89 6.51 1.86 -8.45
CA PRO A 89 5.54 2.95 -8.34
C PRO A 89 6.02 4.27 -8.95
N GLY A 90 7.32 4.43 -9.24
CA GLY A 90 7.88 5.69 -9.77
C GLY A 90 8.11 6.77 -8.71
N PHE A 91 8.00 6.40 -7.43
CA PHE A 91 8.32 7.25 -6.27
C PHE A 91 8.91 6.42 -5.14
N ALA A 92 9.53 7.09 -4.16
CA ALA A 92 10.23 6.42 -3.08
C ALA A 92 9.28 5.64 -2.16
N CYS A 93 9.70 4.42 -1.81
CA CYS A 93 9.17 3.65 -0.70
C CYS A 93 10.26 3.49 0.36
N ALA A 94 9.87 3.45 1.63
CA ALA A 94 10.78 3.38 2.75
C ALA A 94 10.27 2.40 3.80
N ALA A 95 11.20 1.77 4.50
CA ALA A 95 10.93 0.99 5.69
C ALA A 95 11.61 1.64 6.88
N GLN A 96 10.97 1.54 8.04
CA GLN A 96 11.44 2.08 9.30
C GLN A 96 11.52 0.94 10.31
N VAL A 97 12.51 1.03 11.19
CA VAL A 97 12.70 0.13 12.32
C VAL A 97 12.34 0.90 13.59
N ALA A 98 11.41 0.37 14.38
CA ALA A 98 11.04 0.98 15.65
C ALA A 98 12.13 0.77 16.71
N SER A 99 12.07 1.53 17.80
CA SER A 99 12.95 1.32 18.94
C SER A 99 12.85 -0.12 19.46
N GLY A 100 14.02 -0.75 19.65
CA GLY A 100 14.12 -2.16 20.04
C GLY A 100 14.30 -3.16 18.90
N GLY A 101 14.06 -2.77 17.63
CA GLY A 101 14.42 -3.55 16.44
C GLY A 101 13.56 -4.80 16.16
N LEU A 102 12.53 -5.07 16.96
CA LEU A 102 11.66 -6.25 16.77
C LEU A 102 10.41 -5.94 15.93
N LYS A 103 10.18 -4.67 15.62
CA LYS A 103 9.03 -4.21 14.84
C LYS A 103 9.38 -2.97 14.04
N GLY A 104 8.53 -2.63 13.09
CA GLY A 104 8.63 -1.40 12.32
C GLY A 104 7.47 -1.24 11.37
N SER A 105 7.65 -0.38 10.37
CA SER A 105 6.68 -0.15 9.31
C SER A 105 7.35 -0.01 7.96
N PHE A 106 6.58 -0.14 6.88
CA PHE A 106 7.01 0.25 5.55
C PHE A 106 5.84 0.84 4.76
N GLY A 107 6.17 1.73 3.83
CA GLY A 107 5.19 2.41 3.01
C GLY A 107 5.81 3.16 1.84
N CYS A 108 4.95 3.79 1.04
CA CYS A 108 5.38 4.61 -0.09
C CYS A 108 4.88 6.05 0.02
N ALA A 109 5.64 6.99 -0.53
CA ALA A 109 5.35 8.43 -0.40
C ALA A 109 4.16 8.90 -1.25
N GLY A 110 3.74 8.13 -2.25
CA GLY A 110 2.69 8.48 -3.20
C GLY A 110 1.57 7.46 -3.26
N LEU A 111 0.55 7.80 -4.06
CA LEU A 111 -0.58 6.93 -4.35
C LEU A 111 -0.20 5.95 -5.46
N LEU A 112 -0.31 4.66 -5.16
CA LEU A 112 -0.09 3.55 -6.09
C LEU A 112 -1.09 3.59 -7.25
N ARG A 113 -0.87 2.78 -8.28
CA ARG A 113 -1.89 2.56 -9.30
C ARG A 113 -3.06 1.79 -8.70
N GLY A 114 -4.28 2.08 -9.13
CA GLY A 114 -5.44 1.27 -8.75
C GLY A 114 -5.46 -0.07 -9.49
N ALA A 115 -6.28 -1.01 -9.03
CA ALA A 115 -6.49 -2.35 -9.60
C ALA A 115 -5.20 -3.06 -10.06
N THR A 116 -4.12 -2.94 -9.27
CA THR A 116 -2.81 -3.47 -9.61
C THR A 116 -2.34 -4.43 -8.52
N GLU A 117 -1.84 -5.59 -8.93
CA GLU A 117 -1.15 -6.52 -8.03
C GLU A 117 0.27 -6.02 -7.79
N TYR A 118 0.63 -5.88 -6.52
CA TYR A 118 1.94 -5.46 -6.08
C TYR A 118 2.60 -6.52 -5.21
N VAL A 119 3.92 -6.63 -5.34
CA VAL A 119 4.79 -7.40 -4.46
C VAL A 119 5.72 -6.42 -3.76
N ALA A 120 5.50 -6.22 -2.47
CA ALA A 120 6.43 -5.49 -1.60
C ALA A 120 7.47 -6.47 -1.08
N THR A 121 8.74 -6.29 -1.45
CA THR A 121 9.86 -7.06 -0.90
C THR A 121 10.48 -6.27 0.24
N LEU A 122 10.25 -6.73 1.47
CA LEU A 122 10.85 -6.19 2.68
C LEU A 122 12.20 -6.88 2.92
N ALA A 123 13.29 -6.13 2.85
CA ALA A 123 14.62 -6.59 3.18
C ALA A 123 14.96 -6.19 4.63
N LEU A 124 15.06 -7.17 5.52
CA LEU A 124 15.42 -6.99 6.93
C LEU A 124 16.87 -7.41 7.15
N THR A 125 17.69 -6.49 7.64
CA THR A 125 19.09 -6.75 8.01
C THR A 125 19.19 -7.00 9.51
N THR A 126 19.68 -8.17 9.88
CA THR A 126 20.02 -8.57 11.25
C THR A 126 21.53 -8.82 11.34
N ILE A 127 22.00 -9.20 12.53
CA ILE A 127 23.39 -9.64 12.75
C ILE A 127 23.77 -10.86 11.89
N ASP A 128 22.79 -11.72 11.56
CA ASP A 128 23.02 -12.96 10.82
C ASP A 128 22.95 -12.79 9.31
N GLY A 129 22.52 -11.62 8.82
CA GLY A 129 22.46 -11.30 7.41
C GLY A 129 21.24 -10.50 7.00
N THR A 130 21.01 -10.40 5.69
CA THR A 130 19.83 -9.74 5.12
C THR A 130 18.86 -10.76 4.57
N PHE A 131 17.62 -10.72 5.07
CA PHE A 131 16.54 -11.61 4.67
C PHE A 131 15.49 -10.83 3.89
N LYS A 132 15.02 -11.38 2.77
CA LYS A 132 14.00 -10.78 1.92
C LYS A 132 12.69 -11.50 2.12
N ILE A 133 11.63 -10.74 2.41
CA ILE A 133 10.29 -11.24 2.65
C ILE A 133 9.36 -10.58 1.64
N ASP A 134 8.71 -11.40 0.82
CA ASP A 134 7.74 -10.91 -0.16
C ASP A 134 6.35 -10.83 0.46
N HIS A 135 5.72 -9.67 0.31
CA HIS A 135 4.35 -9.40 0.71
C HIS A 135 3.53 -9.01 -0.53
N LYS A 136 2.57 -9.87 -0.89
CA LYS A 136 1.69 -9.65 -2.04
C LYS A 136 0.40 -8.97 -1.59
N PHE A 137 0.01 -7.91 -2.28
CA PHE A 137 -1.26 -7.23 -2.06
C PHE A 137 -1.79 -6.65 -3.36
N THR A 138 -3.09 -6.35 -3.39
CA THR A 138 -3.76 -5.79 -4.56
C THR A 138 -4.39 -4.46 -4.18
N THR A 139 -4.10 -3.41 -4.95
CA THR A 139 -4.83 -2.14 -4.81
C THR A 139 -6.20 -2.29 -5.45
N MET A 140 -7.27 -1.89 -4.76
CA MET A 140 -8.65 -2.12 -5.23
C MET A 140 -9.39 -0.83 -5.63
N ALA A 141 -8.70 0.31 -5.61
CA ALA A 141 -9.30 1.63 -5.81
C ALA A 141 -10.10 1.77 -7.11
N ASP A 142 -9.60 1.23 -8.22
CA ASP A 142 -10.31 1.35 -9.50
C ASP A 142 -11.57 0.46 -9.52
N LYS A 143 -11.60 -0.64 -8.76
CA LYS A 143 -12.83 -1.44 -8.56
C LYS A 143 -13.85 -0.74 -7.66
N LEU A 144 -13.42 0.26 -6.91
CA LEU A 144 -14.26 1.12 -6.08
C LEU A 144 -14.57 2.45 -6.79
N THR A 145 -14.06 2.67 -8.00
CA THR A 145 -14.38 3.85 -8.80
C THR A 145 -15.83 3.76 -9.26
N GLY A 146 -16.62 4.79 -8.93
CA GLY A 146 -18.06 4.81 -9.18
C GLY A 146 -18.89 4.04 -8.14
N VAL A 147 -18.26 3.42 -7.13
CA VAL A 147 -18.99 2.95 -5.95
C VAL A 147 -19.34 4.18 -5.12
N GLN A 148 -20.63 4.47 -5.03
CA GLN A 148 -21.12 5.59 -4.24
C GLN A 148 -21.03 5.23 -2.75
N TRP A 149 -20.21 5.97 -2.02
CA TRP A 149 -20.04 5.80 -0.58
C TRP A 149 -21.11 6.61 0.14
N PHE A 150 -21.81 5.96 1.05
CA PHE A 150 -22.78 6.58 1.94
C PHE A 150 -22.22 6.52 3.35
N THR A 151 -21.60 7.60 3.81
CA THR A 151 -20.97 7.68 5.15
C THR A 151 -21.98 8.01 6.25
N GLU A 152 -23.24 8.25 5.89
CA GLU A 152 -24.31 8.66 6.80
C GLU A 152 -24.75 7.53 7.76
N PHE A 153 -24.28 6.29 7.53
CA PHE A 153 -24.54 5.11 8.38
C PHE A 153 -23.58 4.97 9.56
N GLU A 154 -22.59 5.84 9.68
CA GLU A 154 -21.48 5.66 10.63
C GLU A 154 -21.83 6.01 12.08
N ASN A 155 -23.04 6.52 12.36
CA ASN A 155 -23.47 6.81 13.73
C ASN A 155 -24.51 5.78 14.25
N PRO A 156 -24.08 4.67 14.88
CA PRO A 156 -24.99 3.68 15.47
C PRO A 156 -25.77 4.22 16.69
N SER A 157 -25.49 5.43 17.14
CA SER A 157 -26.21 6.15 18.20
C SER A 157 -27.02 7.34 17.68
N GLY A 158 -27.17 7.47 16.36
CA GLY A 158 -27.90 8.57 15.71
C GLY A 158 -29.43 8.46 15.85
N ASP A 159 -30.13 9.56 15.50
CA ASP A 159 -31.60 9.61 15.40
C ASP A 159 -32.09 8.50 14.44
N PRO A 160 -32.93 7.55 14.90
CA PRO A 160 -33.42 6.45 14.06
C PRO A 160 -34.11 6.95 12.77
N LEU A 161 -34.72 8.13 12.80
CA LEU A 161 -35.34 8.74 11.64
C LEU A 161 -34.30 9.22 10.60
N ALA A 162 -33.15 9.70 11.05
CA ALA A 162 -32.03 10.08 10.18
C ALA A 162 -31.40 8.85 9.50
N CYS A 163 -31.27 7.74 10.24
CA CYS A 163 -30.79 6.47 9.69
C CYS A 163 -31.75 5.91 8.60
N ALA A 164 -33.06 6.02 8.83
CA ALA A 164 -34.06 5.62 7.84
C ALA A 164 -34.04 6.54 6.60
N ALA A 165 -33.81 7.84 6.76
CA ALA A 165 -33.65 8.77 5.65
C ALA A 165 -32.40 8.47 4.80
N ALA A 166 -31.27 8.18 5.45
CA ALA A 166 -30.05 7.74 4.78
C ALA A 166 -30.28 6.43 3.98
N SER A 167 -31.03 5.48 4.55
CA SER A 167 -31.43 4.24 3.89
C SER A 167 -32.29 4.49 2.64
N CYS A 168 -33.23 5.44 2.70
CA CYS A 168 -34.05 5.81 1.54
C CYS A 168 -33.22 6.42 0.41
N ARG A 169 -32.22 7.25 0.72
CA ARG A 169 -31.29 7.82 -0.28
C ARG A 169 -30.52 6.72 -1.02
N ILE A 170 -30.02 5.72 -0.28
CA ILE A 170 -29.36 4.55 -0.87
C ILE A 170 -30.28 3.86 -1.87
N VAL A 171 -31.53 3.57 -1.47
CA VAL A 171 -32.49 2.88 -2.33
C VAL A 171 -32.82 3.71 -3.56
N GLN A 172 -33.03 5.03 -3.42
CA GLN A 172 -33.22 5.94 -4.56
C GLN A 172 -32.03 5.90 -5.51
N PHE A 173 -30.80 5.97 -4.99
CA PHE A 173 -29.60 5.88 -5.81
C PHE A 173 -29.51 4.55 -6.55
N PHE A 174 -29.70 3.42 -5.88
CA PHE A 174 -29.63 2.10 -6.51
C PHE A 174 -30.73 1.86 -7.55
N THR A 175 -31.92 2.40 -7.33
CA THR A 175 -33.07 2.18 -8.22
C THR A 175 -33.11 3.16 -9.39
N ALA A 176 -32.72 4.42 -9.18
CA ALA A 176 -32.81 5.48 -10.18
C ALA A 176 -31.46 5.80 -10.86
N GLY A 177 -30.34 5.30 -10.33
CA GLY A 177 -28.98 5.57 -10.84
C GLY A 177 -28.53 7.02 -10.65
N LYS A 178 -29.25 7.81 -9.84
CA LYS A 178 -29.01 9.22 -9.56
C LYS A 178 -29.28 9.50 -8.08
N ASP A 179 -28.67 10.55 -7.55
CA ASP A 179 -28.84 10.98 -6.16
C ASP A 179 -29.71 12.26 -6.12
N PRO A 180 -31.05 12.15 -6.20
CA PRO A 180 -31.92 13.32 -6.38
C PRO A 180 -32.07 14.15 -5.11
N MET A 181 -31.82 13.58 -3.93
CA MET A 181 -32.04 14.23 -2.63
C MET A 181 -31.02 13.74 -1.60
N THR A 182 -30.43 14.67 -0.84
CA THR A 182 -29.55 14.31 0.29
C THR A 182 -30.34 13.64 1.42
N ALA A 183 -29.64 12.96 2.33
CA ALA A 183 -30.27 12.30 3.48
C ALA A 183 -31.02 13.30 4.37
N GLU A 184 -30.50 14.53 4.51
CA GLU A 184 -31.14 15.62 5.25
C GLU A 184 -32.40 16.13 4.56
N ALA A 185 -32.40 16.23 3.23
CA ALA A 185 -33.57 16.61 2.45
C ALA A 185 -34.67 15.55 2.55
N ILE A 186 -34.28 14.27 2.53
CA ILE A 186 -35.21 13.15 2.78
C ILE A 186 -35.71 13.17 4.22
N LEU A 187 -34.87 13.46 5.21
CA LEU A 187 -35.27 13.57 6.61
C LEU A 187 -36.27 14.71 6.81
N ALA A 188 -36.01 15.87 6.23
CA ALA A 188 -36.90 17.04 6.31
C ALA A 188 -38.27 16.76 5.66
N LEU A 189 -38.28 16.09 4.51
CA LEU A 189 -39.50 15.66 3.84
C LEU A 189 -40.23 14.55 4.63
N GLY A 190 -39.49 13.55 5.07
CA GLY A 190 -39.96 12.42 5.86
C GLY A 190 -40.65 12.85 7.13
N ARG A 191 -40.11 13.85 7.85
CA ARG A 191 -40.73 14.43 9.05
C ARG A 191 -42.12 15.00 8.80
N GLN A 192 -42.43 15.50 7.61
CA GLN A 192 -43.76 16.03 7.28
C GLN A 192 -44.80 14.91 7.11
N PHE A 193 -44.35 13.71 6.74
CA PHE A 193 -45.21 12.56 6.48
C PHE A 193 -45.12 11.49 7.57
N ASN A 194 -44.15 11.60 8.49
CA ASN A 194 -43.97 10.63 9.56
C ASN A 194 -45.05 10.84 10.63
N LYS A 195 -46.11 10.03 10.55
CA LYS A 195 -47.19 9.99 11.54
C LYS A 195 -47.09 8.76 12.44
N SER A 196 -46.04 7.95 12.26
CA SER A 196 -45.83 6.73 13.04
C SER A 196 -45.42 7.04 14.47
N ALA A 197 -45.91 6.24 15.41
CA ALA A 197 -45.41 6.22 16.78
C ALA A 197 -44.09 5.42 16.90
N ASP A 198 -43.74 4.66 15.86
CA ASP A 198 -42.48 3.94 15.79
C ASP A 198 -41.32 4.89 15.47
N PRO A 199 -40.10 4.62 15.97
CA PRO A 199 -38.96 5.52 15.84
C PRO A 199 -38.44 5.70 14.39
N GLY A 200 -38.93 4.90 13.42
CA GLY A 200 -38.52 4.98 12.02
C GLY A 200 -39.35 5.95 11.16
N LEU A 201 -39.06 5.98 9.84
CA LEU A 201 -39.95 6.61 8.87
C LEU A 201 -41.19 5.72 8.63
N ASP A 202 -42.38 6.32 8.68
CA ASP A 202 -43.64 5.72 8.24
C ASP A 202 -43.51 5.11 6.82
N PRO A 203 -43.99 3.87 6.57
CA PRO A 203 -44.01 3.26 5.24
C PRO A 203 -44.60 4.15 4.12
N VAL A 204 -45.60 4.99 4.43
CA VAL A 204 -46.16 5.98 3.49
C VAL A 204 -45.16 7.11 3.20
N GLY A 205 -44.41 7.54 4.22
CA GLY A 205 -43.30 8.49 4.07
C GLY A 205 -42.18 7.91 3.20
N ILE A 206 -41.79 6.66 3.44
CA ILE A 206 -40.80 5.92 2.64
C ILE A 206 -41.26 5.82 1.17
N ALA A 207 -42.49 5.39 0.92
CA ALA A 207 -43.03 5.25 -0.44
C ALA A 207 -43.12 6.59 -1.18
N THR A 208 -43.43 7.68 -0.47
CA THR A 208 -43.51 9.03 -1.03
C THR A 208 -42.13 9.58 -1.40
N VAL A 209 -41.12 9.30 -0.58
CA VAL A 209 -39.73 9.67 -0.84
C VAL A 209 -39.19 8.85 -2.02
N ILE A 210 -39.24 7.52 -1.96
CA ILE A 210 -38.57 6.64 -2.94
C ILE A 210 -39.14 6.77 -4.37
N LYS A 211 -40.42 7.12 -4.53
CA LYS A 211 -41.05 7.27 -5.86
C LYS A 211 -40.77 8.59 -6.59
N ARG A 212 -40.03 9.52 -5.97
CA ARG A 212 -39.62 10.79 -6.59
C ARG A 212 -38.21 10.71 -7.15
#